data_AF-A0A661MDF4-F1
#
_entry.id   AF-A0A661MDF4-F1
#
_cell.length_a   1.000
_cell.length_b   1.000
_cell.length_c   1.000
_cell.angle_alpha   90.00
_cell.angle_beta   90.00
_cell.angle_gamma   90.00
#
_symmetry.space_group_name_H-M   'P 1'
#
loop_
_entity.id
_entity.type
_entity.pdbx_description
1 polymer ?
#
loop_
_entity_poly.entity_id
_entity_poly.type
_entity_poly.pdbx_seq_one_letter_code
_entity_poly.pdbx_strand_id
1 'polypeptide(L)'
;MGAASLFAASKRIVWRAQSSYPSGLPQLYAPAEHFASLVKELTDGQLVVKMHPGGAIVPSKEIFDAVSTGTLDIGCTWAGWWIGKFPASVLFGNSFPNGLQMQEMLAWIYTGGGLELWNEMYRGHGVVVLPPYGMLGSENFCWSRKPINSLSDFKGRKFRTVGIWE
;
A
#
# COMPACT_ATOMS: atom_id res chain seq x y z
N MET A 1 -8.08 -53.30 7.19
CA MET A 1 -8.77 -52.48 6.18
C MET A 1 -8.38 -51.03 6.43
N GLY A 2 -7.43 -50.53 5.65
CA GLY A 2 -6.95 -49.16 5.78
C GLY A 2 -7.87 -48.19 5.05
N ALA A 3 -8.46 -47.24 5.77
CA ALA A 3 -9.07 -46.08 5.15
C ALA A 3 -7.93 -45.14 4.72
N ALA A 4 -7.58 -45.17 3.44
CA ALA A 4 -6.75 -44.12 2.85
C ALA A 4 -7.55 -42.82 2.91
N SER A 5 -7.04 -41.85 3.65
CA SER A 5 -7.66 -40.54 3.79
C SER A 5 -7.61 -39.81 2.44
N LEU A 6 -8.77 -39.63 1.81
CA LEU A 6 -8.97 -38.81 0.61
C LEU A 6 -8.96 -37.31 0.97
N PHE A 7 -7.87 -36.80 1.54
CA PHE A 7 -7.62 -35.36 1.48
C PHE A 7 -6.94 -35.08 0.14
N ALA A 8 -7.73 -34.61 -0.83
CA ALA A 8 -7.16 -34.02 -2.04
C ALA A 8 -6.15 -32.95 -1.60
N ALA A 9 -4.89 -33.10 -2.01
CA ALA A 9 -3.87 -32.11 -1.73
C ALA A 9 -4.34 -30.76 -2.31
N SER A 10 -4.62 -29.80 -1.43
CA SER A 10 -5.03 -28.45 -1.82
C SER A 10 -4.02 -27.89 -2.83
N LYS A 11 -4.52 -27.45 -4.00
CA LYS A 11 -3.68 -26.94 -5.08
C LYS A 11 -2.96 -25.68 -4.60
N ARG A 12 -1.63 -25.72 -4.58
CA ARG A 12 -0.82 -24.54 -4.25
C ARG A 12 -1.14 -23.39 -5.20
N ILE A 13 -1.48 -22.24 -4.63
CA ILE A 13 -1.72 -20.97 -5.32
C ILE A 13 -0.47 -20.10 -5.18
N VAL A 14 -0.02 -19.51 -6.28
CA VAL A 14 1.09 -18.56 -6.28
C VAL A 14 0.59 -17.23 -6.85
N TRP A 15 0.57 -16.21 -6.02
CA TRP A 15 0.21 -14.85 -6.40
C TRP A 15 1.45 -14.01 -6.63
N ARG A 16 1.46 -13.26 -7.73
CA ARG A 16 2.51 -12.33 -8.10
C ARG A 16 2.19 -10.95 -7.50
N ALA A 17 3.09 -10.46 -6.66
CA ALA A 17 2.91 -9.20 -5.96
C ALA A 17 4.06 -8.23 -6.20
N GLN A 18 3.79 -6.93 -6.17
CA GLN A 18 4.83 -5.91 -6.24
C GLN A 18 4.62 -4.80 -5.21
N SER A 19 5.70 -4.39 -4.54
CA SER A 19 5.74 -3.16 -3.74
C SER A 19 5.95 -1.92 -4.62
N SER A 20 5.48 -0.76 -4.20
CA SER A 20 5.90 0.52 -4.81
C SER A 20 7.34 0.91 -4.48
N TYR A 21 7.92 0.30 -3.46
CA TYR A 21 9.17 0.73 -2.86
C TYR A 21 10.32 -0.21 -3.24
N PRO A 22 11.53 0.32 -3.49
CA PRO A 22 12.69 -0.50 -3.80
C PRO A 22 13.10 -1.38 -2.61
N SER A 23 13.82 -2.46 -2.92
CA SER A 23 14.41 -3.34 -1.89
C SER A 23 15.36 -2.56 -0.98
N GLY A 24 15.40 -2.92 0.30
CA GLY A 24 16.31 -2.33 1.27
C GLY A 24 15.77 -1.12 2.03
N LEU A 25 14.53 -0.67 1.77
CA LEU A 25 13.85 0.31 2.63
C LEU A 25 13.13 -0.41 3.79
N PRO A 26 13.70 -0.42 5.02
CA PRO A 26 13.19 -1.24 6.11
C PRO A 26 11.78 -0.82 6.56
N GLN A 27 11.43 0.46 6.42
CA GLN A 27 10.12 0.96 6.84
C GLN A 27 9.03 0.77 5.78
N LEU A 28 9.40 0.61 4.51
CA LEU A 28 8.46 0.69 3.39
C LEU A 28 8.34 -0.64 2.61
N TYR A 29 9.45 -1.35 2.42
CA TYR A 29 9.48 -2.61 1.69
C TYR A 29 9.41 -3.83 2.61
N ALA A 30 10.16 -3.84 3.72
CA ALA A 30 10.21 -4.99 4.62
C ALA A 30 8.82 -5.42 5.16
N PRO A 31 7.86 -4.53 5.47
CA PRO A 31 6.53 -4.96 5.90
C PRO A 31 5.76 -5.72 4.80
N ALA A 32 6.01 -5.42 3.51
CA ALA A 32 5.40 -6.14 2.39
C ALA A 32 5.98 -7.56 2.25
N GLU A 33 7.29 -7.72 2.48
CA GLU A 33 7.92 -9.04 2.54
C GLU A 33 7.45 -9.85 3.75
N HIS A 34 7.33 -9.19 4.90
CA HIS A 34 6.81 -9.81 6.12
C HIS A 34 5.37 -10.30 5.90
N PHE A 35 4.51 -9.49 5.29
CA PHE A 35 3.16 -9.92 4.88
C PHE A 35 3.19 -11.18 4.02
N ALA A 36 4.03 -11.22 2.98
CA ALA A 36 4.15 -12.38 2.11
C ALA A 36 4.62 -13.64 2.86
N SER A 37 5.55 -13.48 3.82
CA SER A 37 6.00 -14.57 4.69
C SER A 37 4.89 -15.09 5.59
N LEU A 38 4.15 -14.19 6.25
CA LEU A 38 3.03 -14.54 7.13
C LEU A 38 1.94 -15.28 6.37
N VAL A 39 1.59 -14.85 5.15
CA VAL A 39 0.59 -15.56 4.33
C VAL A 39 1.04 -17.00 4.06
N LYS A 40 2.32 -17.21 3.73
CA LYS A 40 2.85 -18.55 3.49
C LYS A 40 2.81 -19.40 4.76
N GLU A 41 3.20 -18.85 5.90
CA GLU A 41 3.21 -19.54 7.19
C GLU A 41 1.79 -19.92 7.62
N LEU A 42 0.87 -18.95 7.64
CA LEU A 42 -0.52 -19.13 8.10
C LEU A 42 -1.35 -20.04 7.19
N THR A 43 -0.88 -20.32 5.97
CA THR A 43 -1.56 -21.20 5.01
C THR A 43 -0.83 -22.51 4.78
N ASP A 44 0.18 -22.84 5.59
CA ASP A 44 1.05 -24.02 5.40
C ASP A 44 1.60 -24.13 3.96
N GLY A 45 1.89 -22.98 3.34
CA GLY A 45 2.39 -22.87 1.97
C GLY A 45 1.38 -23.22 0.87
N GLN A 46 0.08 -23.29 1.19
CA GLN A 46 -0.98 -23.41 0.19
C GLN A 46 -1.12 -22.12 -0.63
N LEU A 47 -0.95 -20.96 -0.01
CA LEU A 47 -0.86 -19.67 -0.70
C LEU A 47 0.55 -19.09 -0.55
N VAL A 48 1.18 -18.79 -1.68
CA VAL A 48 2.49 -18.15 -1.72
C VAL A 48 2.37 -16.82 -2.44
N VAL A 49 2.65 -15.73 -1.73
CA VAL A 49 2.77 -14.39 -2.32
C VAL A 49 4.23 -14.17 -2.72
N LYS A 50 4.50 -14.15 -4.02
CA LYS A 50 5.83 -13.82 -4.54
C LYS A 50 5.97 -12.30 -4.63
N MET A 51 6.53 -11.69 -3.58
CA MET A 51 6.74 -10.25 -3.48
C MET A 51 7.95 -9.79 -4.30
N HIS A 52 7.75 -8.75 -5.11
CA HIS A 52 8.78 -8.10 -5.91
C HIS A 52 8.99 -6.64 -5.46
N PRO A 53 10.22 -6.09 -5.56
CA PRO A 53 10.47 -4.69 -5.24
C PRO A 53 9.90 -3.73 -6.31
N GLY A 54 9.85 -2.45 -5.96
CA GLY A 54 9.38 -1.39 -6.85
C GLY A 54 10.14 -1.35 -8.18
N GLY A 55 9.37 -1.31 -9.28
CA GLY A 55 9.90 -1.27 -10.64
C GLY A 55 10.31 -2.62 -11.24
N ALA A 56 10.20 -3.72 -10.51
CA ALA A 56 10.65 -5.02 -11.00
C ALA A 56 9.76 -5.67 -12.08
N ILE A 57 8.45 -5.41 -12.05
CA ILE A 57 7.49 -5.90 -13.06
C ILE A 57 6.89 -4.72 -13.82
N VAL A 58 6.38 -3.73 -13.09
CA VAL A 58 5.83 -2.49 -13.65
C VAL A 58 6.39 -1.27 -12.90
N PRO A 59 6.41 -0.07 -13.52
CA PRO A 59 6.68 1.18 -12.81
C PRO A 59 5.79 1.33 -11.56
N SER A 60 6.34 1.82 -10.44
CA SER A 60 5.62 1.84 -9.15
C SER A 60 4.28 2.60 -9.18
N LYS A 61 4.14 3.61 -10.05
CA LYS A 61 2.89 4.38 -10.21
C LYS A 61 1.81 3.63 -10.97
N GLU A 62 2.15 2.56 -11.69
CA GLU A 62 1.25 1.78 -12.53
C GLU A 62 0.71 0.52 -11.81
N ILE A 63 1.09 0.31 -10.55
CA ILE A 63 0.68 -0.89 -9.78
C ILE A 63 -0.84 -1.01 -9.69
N PHE A 64 -1.59 0.09 -9.55
CA PHE A 64 -3.05 0.04 -9.54
C PHE A 64 -3.61 -0.57 -10.82
N ASP A 65 -3.14 -0.09 -11.98
CA ASP A 65 -3.61 -0.57 -13.28
C ASP A 65 -3.12 -2.00 -13.54
N ALA A 66 -1.92 -2.34 -13.08
CA ALA A 66 -1.40 -3.70 -13.16
C ALA A 66 -2.21 -4.71 -12.34
N VAL A 67 -2.73 -4.32 -11.16
CA VAL A 67 -3.67 -5.16 -10.41
C VAL A 67 -5.04 -5.22 -11.11
N SER A 68 -5.56 -4.06 -11.53
CA SER A 68 -6.85 -3.94 -12.24
C SER A 68 -6.94 -4.84 -13.48
N THR A 69 -5.83 -4.99 -14.20
CA THR A 69 -5.72 -5.81 -15.42
C THR A 69 -5.30 -7.26 -15.18
N GLY A 70 -5.02 -7.64 -13.93
CA GLY A 70 -4.54 -8.99 -13.58
C GLY A 70 -3.06 -9.25 -13.93
N THR A 71 -2.29 -8.22 -14.26
CA THR A 71 -0.82 -8.35 -14.39
C THR A 71 -0.20 -8.64 -13.02
N LEU A 72 -0.69 -8.04 -11.95
CA LEU A 72 -0.34 -8.38 -10.57
C LEU A 72 -1.57 -8.91 -9.86
N ASP A 73 -1.39 -9.92 -9.01
CA ASP A 73 -2.47 -10.37 -8.11
C ASP A 73 -2.58 -9.45 -6.89
N ILE A 74 -1.45 -8.88 -6.42
CA ILE A 74 -1.39 -7.97 -5.27
C ILE A 74 -0.47 -6.77 -5.57
N GLY A 75 -0.92 -5.58 -5.19
CA GLY A 75 -0.10 -4.37 -5.13
C GLY A 75 0.11 -3.91 -3.68
N CYS A 76 1.36 -3.84 -3.22
CA CYS A 76 1.71 -3.27 -1.91
C CYS A 76 2.16 -1.82 -2.11
N THR A 77 1.26 -0.88 -1.90
CA THR A 77 1.43 0.49 -2.38
C THR A 77 0.72 1.48 -1.47
N TRP A 78 0.77 2.77 -1.82
CA TRP A 78 0.18 3.87 -1.09
C TRP A 78 -0.87 4.59 -1.95
N ALA A 79 -2.03 4.86 -1.35
CA ALA A 79 -3.23 5.32 -2.04
C ALA A 79 -3.06 6.62 -2.83
N GLY A 80 -2.22 7.54 -2.36
CA GLY A 80 -2.07 8.84 -3.02
C GLY A 80 -1.29 8.80 -4.32
N TRP A 81 -0.71 7.67 -4.73
CA TRP A 81 0.00 7.56 -6.01
C TRP A 81 -0.89 7.83 -7.23
N TRP A 82 -2.18 7.55 -7.10
CA TRP A 82 -3.16 7.70 -8.18
C TRP A 82 -4.19 8.79 -7.88
N ILE A 83 -3.78 9.85 -7.16
CA ILE A 83 -4.59 11.06 -6.95
C ILE A 83 -5.14 11.63 -8.28
N GLY A 84 -4.38 11.53 -9.37
CA GLY A 84 -4.81 11.99 -10.69
C GLY A 84 -5.95 11.17 -11.30
N LYS A 85 -6.17 9.93 -10.82
CA LYS A 85 -7.27 9.04 -11.24
C LYS A 85 -8.42 9.10 -10.24
N PHE A 86 -8.09 9.12 -8.95
CA PHE A 86 -9.04 9.17 -7.85
C PHE A 86 -8.64 10.31 -6.91
N PRO A 87 -9.16 11.53 -7.09
CA PRO A 87 -8.78 12.67 -6.25
C PRO A 87 -8.96 12.41 -4.75
N ALA A 88 -9.98 11.64 -4.36
CA ALA A 88 -10.24 11.26 -2.97
C ALA A 88 -9.23 10.23 -2.40
N SER A 89 -8.35 9.63 -3.21
CA SER A 89 -7.45 8.57 -2.75
C SER A 89 -6.46 9.06 -1.68
N VAL A 90 -6.13 10.34 -1.68
CA VAL A 90 -5.24 10.93 -0.66
C VAL A 90 -5.83 10.92 0.74
N LEU A 91 -7.16 10.83 0.88
CA LEU A 91 -7.81 10.71 2.19
C LEU A 91 -7.42 9.39 2.84
N PHE A 92 -7.41 8.32 2.05
CA PHE A 92 -7.00 6.98 2.49
C PHE A 92 -5.48 6.83 2.62
N GLY A 93 -4.73 7.63 1.86
CA GLY A 93 -3.28 7.76 2.00
C GLY A 93 -2.84 8.70 3.12
N ASN A 94 -3.79 9.32 3.83
CA ASN A 94 -3.55 10.33 4.87
C ASN A 94 -2.55 11.43 4.45
N SER A 95 -2.67 11.93 3.22
CA SER A 95 -1.72 12.91 2.66
C SER A 95 -2.37 14.26 2.39
N PHE A 96 -2.81 14.84 3.49
CA PHE A 96 -3.29 16.21 3.59
C PHE A 96 -2.84 16.79 4.95
N PRO A 97 -2.54 18.10 5.04
CA PRO A 97 -2.13 18.74 6.28
C PRO A 97 -3.15 18.52 7.40
N ASN A 98 -2.65 18.29 8.62
CA ASN A 98 -3.48 18.06 9.81
C ASN A 98 -4.49 16.90 9.66
N GLY A 99 -4.11 15.87 8.90
CA GLY A 99 -4.86 14.62 8.84
C GLY A 99 -4.82 13.81 10.14
N LEU A 100 -5.39 12.60 10.06
CA LEU A 100 -5.51 11.71 11.21
C LEU A 100 -4.14 11.21 11.66
N GLN A 101 -3.94 11.05 12.96
CA GLN A 101 -2.80 10.32 13.49
C GLN A 101 -2.92 8.84 13.14
N MET A 102 -1.80 8.12 13.15
CA MET A 102 -1.75 6.70 12.76
C MET A 102 -2.84 5.84 13.42
N GLN A 103 -3.08 6.01 14.72
CA GLN A 103 -4.10 5.23 15.44
C GLN A 103 -5.53 5.60 15.03
N GLU A 104 -5.80 6.88 14.80
CA GLU A 104 -7.10 7.38 14.35
C GLU A 104 -7.41 6.90 12.94
N MET A 105 -6.39 6.91 12.06
CA MET A 105 -6.49 6.40 10.70
C MET A 105 -6.80 4.90 10.69
N LEU A 106 -6.09 4.12 11.52
CA LEU A 106 -6.35 2.69 11.65
C LEU A 106 -7.74 2.43 12.22
N ALA A 107 -8.16 3.15 13.27
CA ALA A 107 -9.51 3.03 13.82
C ALA A 107 -10.57 3.32 12.75
N TRP A 108 -10.41 4.40 11.97
CA TRP A 108 -11.32 4.72 10.90
C TRP A 108 -11.38 3.64 9.81
N ILE A 109 -10.23 3.12 9.37
CA ILE A 109 -10.17 2.04 8.37
C ILE A 109 -10.86 0.77 8.88
N TYR A 110 -10.58 0.34 10.11
CA TYR A 110 -11.03 -0.96 10.62
C TYR A 110 -12.46 -0.94 11.17
N THR A 111 -12.90 0.17 11.75
CA THR A 111 -14.19 0.22 12.48
C THR A 111 -15.05 1.42 12.12
N GLY A 112 -14.48 2.46 11.51
CA GLY A 112 -15.17 3.71 11.18
C GLY A 112 -15.73 3.81 9.75
N GLY A 113 -15.77 2.71 8.99
CA GLY A 113 -16.28 2.69 7.62
C GLY A 113 -15.23 3.03 6.54
N GLY A 114 -13.96 3.24 6.93
CA GLY A 114 -12.93 3.68 6.01
C GLY A 114 -12.59 2.65 4.95
N LEU A 115 -12.54 1.36 5.29
CA LEU A 115 -12.25 0.31 4.30
C LEU A 115 -13.40 0.12 3.29
N GLU A 116 -14.64 0.29 3.73
CA GLU A 116 -15.84 0.21 2.89
C GLU A 116 -15.85 1.34 1.87
N LEU A 117 -15.64 2.59 2.32
CA LEU A 117 -15.54 3.76 1.45
C LEU A 117 -14.36 3.63 0.47
N TRP A 118 -13.25 3.05 0.92
CA TRP A 118 -12.10 2.81 0.05
C TRP A 118 -12.42 1.82 -1.06
N ASN A 119 -13.05 0.70 -0.72
CA ASN A 119 -13.49 -0.29 -1.70
C ASN A 119 -14.60 0.25 -2.61
N GLU A 120 -15.48 1.13 -2.11
CA GLU A 120 -16.48 1.81 -2.93
C GLU A 120 -15.82 2.68 -4.00
N MET A 121 -14.78 3.45 -3.65
CA MET A 121 -14.02 4.27 -4.59
C MET A 121 -13.38 3.45 -5.72
N TYR A 122 -12.97 2.21 -5.44
CA TYR A 122 -12.37 1.32 -6.46
C TYR A 122 -13.36 0.38 -7.15
N ARG A 123 -14.66 0.48 -6.81
CA ARG A 123 -15.70 -0.36 -7.41
C ARG A 123 -15.69 -0.22 -8.93
N GLY A 124 -15.77 -1.36 -9.62
CA GLY A 124 -15.75 -1.41 -11.08
C GLY A 124 -14.35 -1.41 -11.71
N HIS A 125 -13.29 -1.24 -10.92
CA HIS A 125 -11.91 -1.31 -11.42
C HIS A 125 -11.24 -2.68 -11.26
N GLY A 126 -11.98 -3.70 -10.79
CA GLY A 126 -11.40 -5.04 -10.58
C GLY A 126 -10.35 -5.10 -9.45
N VAL A 127 -10.35 -4.11 -8.55
CA VAL A 127 -9.43 -4.02 -7.41
C VAL A 127 -10.24 -4.10 -6.12
N VAL A 128 -9.77 -4.92 -5.18
CA VAL A 128 -10.27 -4.97 -3.80
C VAL A 128 -9.14 -4.53 -2.88
N VAL A 129 -9.45 -3.59 -1.98
CA VAL A 129 -8.51 -3.12 -0.96
C VAL A 129 -8.56 -4.05 0.23
N LEU A 130 -7.41 -4.58 0.60
CA LEU A 130 -7.21 -5.33 1.84
C LEU A 130 -6.85 -4.36 2.98
N PRO A 131 -7.11 -4.73 4.25
CA PRO A 131 -6.62 -3.97 5.38
C PRO A 131 -5.10 -3.71 5.30
N PRO A 132 -4.62 -2.55 5.79
CA PRO A 132 -3.22 -2.17 5.68
C PRO A 132 -2.29 -3.21 6.33
N TYR A 133 -1.26 -3.63 5.60
CA TYR A 133 -0.18 -4.49 6.12
C TYR A 133 0.84 -3.71 6.97
N GLY A 134 0.74 -2.37 6.97
CA GLY A 134 1.57 -1.46 7.73
C GLY A 134 1.08 -0.02 7.56
N MET A 135 1.40 0.82 8.54
CA MET A 135 1.09 2.26 8.52
C MET A 135 2.29 3.01 9.10
N LEU A 136 2.64 4.15 8.51
CA LEU A 136 3.65 5.04 9.05
C LEU A 136 3.00 6.08 9.98
N GLY A 137 3.77 6.52 10.97
CA GLY A 137 3.42 7.70 11.76
C GLY A 137 3.73 9.00 11.02
N SER A 138 3.72 10.11 11.76
CA SER A 138 4.04 11.43 11.22
C SER A 138 5.43 11.45 10.57
N GLU A 139 5.49 11.96 9.34
CA GLU A 139 6.73 12.08 8.58
C GLU A 139 7.47 13.37 8.90
N ASN A 140 8.78 13.39 8.62
CA ASN A 140 9.56 14.62 8.64
C ASN A 140 9.07 15.54 7.51
N PHE A 141 8.69 16.77 7.86
CA PHE A 141 8.09 17.72 6.92
C PHE A 141 8.97 17.99 5.69
N CYS A 142 10.27 18.23 5.89
CA CYS A 142 11.16 18.51 4.78
C CYS A 142 12.64 18.22 5.08
N TRP A 143 13.39 17.93 4.02
CA TRP A 143 14.85 18.03 4.01
C TRP A 143 15.26 19.30 3.26
N SER A 144 15.96 20.21 3.92
CA SER A 144 16.37 21.49 3.34
C SER A 144 17.88 21.70 3.45
N ARG A 145 18.49 22.29 2.40
CA ARG A 145 19.90 22.70 2.39
C ARG A 145 20.16 23.99 3.17
N LYS A 146 19.11 24.73 3.52
CA LYS A 146 19.19 25.97 4.32
C LYS A 146 18.15 25.92 5.44
N PRO A 147 18.41 26.50 6.63
CA PRO A 147 17.40 26.61 7.67
C PRO A 147 16.11 27.28 7.19
N ILE A 148 15.00 26.87 7.80
CA ILE A 148 13.66 27.42 7.58
C ILE A 148 13.13 27.83 8.95
N ASN A 149 13.01 29.13 9.20
CA ASN A 149 12.60 29.68 10.49
C ASN A 149 11.27 30.43 10.42
N SER A 150 10.81 30.75 9.20
CA SER A 150 9.63 31.57 8.95
C SER A 150 8.93 31.17 7.65
N LEU A 151 7.66 31.55 7.50
CA LEU A 151 6.92 31.31 6.25
C LEU A 151 7.57 32.01 5.05
N SER A 152 8.19 33.19 5.24
CA SER A 152 8.90 33.90 4.19
C SER A 152 10.06 33.10 3.60
N ASP A 153 10.65 32.18 4.36
CA ASP A 153 11.73 31.34 3.87
C ASP A 153 11.27 30.40 2.76
N PHE A 154 9.98 30.07 2.65
CA PHE A 154 9.47 29.21 1.58
C PHE A 154 9.30 29.93 0.24
N LYS A 155 9.29 31.27 0.22
CA LYS A 155 8.98 32.04 -0.98
C LYS A 155 10.00 31.76 -2.10
N GLY A 156 9.50 31.36 -3.27
CA GLY A 156 10.32 31.06 -4.45
C GLY A 156 11.09 29.73 -4.37
N ARG A 157 10.90 28.92 -3.32
CA ARG A 157 11.52 27.60 -3.22
C ARG A 157 10.70 26.55 -3.96
N LYS A 158 11.40 25.64 -4.62
CA LYS A 158 10.80 24.43 -5.20
C LYS A 158 11.00 23.29 -4.20
N PHE A 159 9.90 22.69 -3.77
CA PHE A 159 9.91 21.55 -2.86
C PHE A 159 9.24 20.36 -3.53
N ARG A 160 9.86 19.17 -3.44
CA ARG A 160 9.21 17.94 -3.88
C ARG A 160 8.37 17.43 -2.72
N THR A 161 7.07 17.37 -2.93
CA THR A 161 6.10 16.83 -1.97
C THR A 161 5.09 15.92 -2.68
N VAL A 162 4.24 15.24 -1.91
CA VAL A 162 3.11 14.42 -2.37
C VAL A 162 1.86 14.80 -1.57
N GLY A 163 0.68 14.40 -2.03
CA GLY A 163 -0.58 14.76 -1.37
C GLY A 163 -1.14 16.10 -1.83
N ILE A 164 -2.15 16.59 -1.10
CA ILE A 164 -2.81 17.87 -1.36
C ILE A 164 -2.25 18.93 -0.41
N TRP A 165 -1.89 20.08 -0.95
CA TRP A 165 -1.35 21.24 -0.21
C TRP A 165 -2.16 22.53 -0.45
N GLU A 166 -3.34 22.38 -1.06
CA GLU A 166 -4.26 23.45 -1.46
C GLU A 166 -5.56 23.38 -0.66
#